data_AF-A0A453RHL0-F1
#
_entry.id   AF-A0A453RHL0-F1
#
_cell.length_a   1.000
_cell.length_b   1.000
_cell.length_c   1.000
_cell.angle_alpha   90.00
_cell.angle_beta   90.00
_cell.angle_gamma   90.00
#
_symmetry.space_group_name_H-M   'P 1'
#
loop_
_entity.id
_entity.type
_entity.pdbx_description
1 polymer ?
#
loop_
_entity_poly.entity_id
_entity_poly.type
_entity_poly.pdbx_seq_one_letter_code
_entity_poly.pdbx_strand_id
1 'polypeptide(L)'
;MFVLSQIEHNLPMPPHLLNRPLVDAIKAELERLFLDKVVVNLGLCVSVYDILAVEGGFIFPGEGCSTYKVSFRLLMFRPFIGEVLVGKISGYDEKGLQVSLDFFTDICIPGHLMQFGTVRGGKMVGGR
;
A
#
# COMPACT_ATOMS: atom_id res chain seq x y z
N MET A 1 -0.21 7.43 -11.13
CA MET A 1 0.36 7.40 -9.78
C MET A 1 -0.64 6.84 -8.78
N PHE A 2 -1.76 7.52 -8.50
CA PHE A 2 -2.78 7.03 -7.57
C PHE A 2 -4.07 6.64 -8.31
N VAL A 3 -4.70 5.55 -7.86
CA VAL A 3 -5.96 5.04 -8.42
C VAL A 3 -6.92 4.64 -7.31
N LEU A 4 -8.23 4.77 -7.54
CA LEU A 4 -9.24 4.22 -6.65
C LEU A 4 -9.52 2.77 -7.04
N SER A 5 -9.43 1.86 -6.07
CA SER A 5 -9.78 0.45 -6.26
C SER A 5 -10.97 0.09 -5.39
N GLN A 6 -12.05 -0.39 -6.00
CA GLN A 6 -13.22 -0.86 -5.28
C GLN A 6 -13.04 -2.34 -4.87
N ILE A 7 -13.32 -2.65 -3.61
CA ILE A 7 -13.19 -3.98 -3.03
C ILE A 7 -14.46 -4.31 -2.24
N GLU A 8 -14.91 -5.56 -2.33
CA GLU A 8 -15.88 -6.15 -1.40
C GLU A 8 -15.15 -7.04 -0.39
N HIS A 9 -15.48 -6.88 0.89
CA HIS A 9 -14.87 -7.66 1.97
C HIS A 9 -15.93 -8.08 3.01
N ASN A 10 -15.84 -9.32 3.50
CA ASN A 10 -16.61 -9.77 4.65
C ASN A 10 -15.79 -9.47 5.92
N LEU A 11 -16.25 -8.48 6.68
CA LEU A 11 -15.55 -7.97 7.85
C LEU A 11 -16.21 -8.48 9.15
N PRO A 12 -15.56 -9.41 9.88
CA PRO A 12 -16.01 -9.79 11.21
C PRO A 12 -15.70 -8.67 12.21
N MET A 13 -16.73 -8.18 12.90
CA MET A 13 -16.63 -7.13 13.90
C MET A 13 -16.79 -7.72 15.31
N PRO A 14 -15.73 -7.69 16.14
CA PRO A 14 -15.80 -8.09 17.53
C PRO A 14 -16.79 -7.24 18.36
N PRO A 15 -17.48 -7.82 19.36
CA PRO A 15 -18.48 -7.11 20.17
C PRO A 15 -17.99 -5.84 20.86
N HIS A 16 -16.71 -5.80 21.25
CA HIS A 16 -16.15 -4.64 21.94
C HIS A 16 -16.03 -3.40 21.05
N LEU A 17 -16.10 -3.56 19.72
CA LEU A 17 -16.09 -2.45 18.76
C LEU A 17 -17.50 -1.91 18.44
N LEU A 18 -18.56 -2.62 18.88
CA LEU A 18 -19.96 -2.22 18.64
C LEU A 18 -20.39 -1.00 19.47
N ASN A 19 -19.57 -0.54 20.41
CA ASN A 19 -19.84 0.66 21.19
C ASN A 19 -19.54 1.97 20.42
N ARG A 20 -18.96 1.87 19.22
CA ARG A 20 -18.67 3.00 18.34
C ARG A 20 -19.71 3.10 17.22
N PRO A 21 -19.86 4.27 16.58
CA PRO A 21 -20.62 4.36 15.34
C PRO A 21 -20.11 3.33 14.33
N LEU A 22 -21.03 2.54 13.76
CA LEU A 22 -20.69 1.38 12.93
C LEU A 22 -19.73 1.72 11.79
N VAL A 23 -19.97 2.84 11.11
CA VAL A 23 -19.14 3.31 9.99
C VAL A 23 -17.71 3.60 10.44
N ASP A 24 -17.53 4.21 11.61
CA ASP A 24 -16.21 4.52 12.17
C ASP A 24 -15.47 3.23 12.58
N ALA A 25 -16.20 2.28 13.17
CA ALA A 25 -15.66 0.99 13.56
C ALA A 25 -15.19 0.17 12.33
N ILE A 26 -16.02 0.13 11.29
CA ILE A 26 -15.69 -0.50 10.00
C ILE A 26 -14.47 0.18 9.38
N LYS A 27 -14.46 1.52 9.32
CA LYS A 27 -13.35 2.27 8.72
C LYS A 27 -12.03 1.97 9.45
N ALA A 28 -12.04 1.97 10.79
CA ALA A 28 -10.85 1.67 11.58
C ALA A 28 -10.33 0.25 11.32
N GLU A 29 -11.21 -0.74 11.20
CA GLU A 29 -10.81 -2.10 10.86
C GLU A 29 -10.32 -2.23 9.41
N LEU A 30 -10.94 -1.54 8.45
CA LEU A 30 -10.42 -1.49 7.08
C LEU A 30 -9.04 -0.84 7.01
N GLU A 31 -8.79 0.24 7.74
CA GLU A 31 -7.47 0.85 7.85
C GLU A 31 -6.46 -0.14 8.44
N ARG A 32 -6.81 -0.84 9.53
CA ARG A 32 -5.96 -1.88 10.13
C ARG A 32 -5.65 -3.03 9.14
N LEU A 33 -6.61 -3.37 8.29
CA LEU A 33 -6.49 -4.48 7.35
C LEU A 33 -5.71 -4.13 6.08
N PHE A 34 -5.86 -2.90 5.56
CA PHE A 34 -5.35 -2.54 4.23
C PHE A 34 -4.25 -1.47 4.24
N LEU A 35 -4.21 -0.56 5.21
CA LEU A 35 -3.25 0.55 5.21
C LEU A 35 -1.81 0.03 5.19
N ASP A 36 -0.98 0.64 4.34
CA ASP A 36 0.45 0.29 4.16
C ASP A 36 0.69 -1.16 3.70
N LYS A 37 -0.31 -1.78 3.08
CA LYS A 37 -0.18 -3.13 2.49
C LYS A 37 -0.23 -3.09 0.98
N VAL A 38 0.62 -3.93 0.38
CA VAL A 38 0.60 -4.19 -1.07
C VAL A 38 -0.43 -5.26 -1.35
N VAL A 39 -1.47 -4.88 -2.10
CA VAL A 39 -2.51 -5.81 -2.57
C VAL A 39 -2.18 -6.21 -4.00
N VAL A 40 -2.16 -7.52 -4.24
CA VAL A 40 -1.83 -8.12 -5.54
C VAL A 40 -2.73 -7.52 -6.62
N ASN A 41 -2.12 -7.10 -7.74
CA ASN A 41 -2.78 -6.42 -8.87
C ASN A 41 -3.39 -5.04 -8.61
N LEU A 42 -3.38 -4.52 -7.37
CA LEU A 42 -3.94 -3.20 -7.02
C LEU A 42 -2.89 -2.18 -6.59
N GLY A 43 -1.76 -2.60 -6.01
CA GLY A 43 -0.66 -1.72 -5.59
C GLY A 43 -0.59 -1.53 -4.07
N LEU A 44 0.10 -0.49 -3.62
CA LEU A 44 0.23 -0.13 -2.20
C LEU A 44 -0.98 0.69 -1.74
N CYS A 45 -1.65 0.28 -0.67
CA CYS A 45 -2.76 1.05 -0.11
C CYS A 45 -2.27 2.22 0.75
N VAL A 46 -2.69 3.44 0.37
CA VAL A 46 -2.35 4.69 1.06
C VAL A 46 -3.41 5.07 2.08
N SER A 47 -4.69 4.85 1.77
CA SER A 47 -5.80 5.11 2.70
C SER A 47 -7.11 4.46 2.23
N VAL A 48 -8.06 4.34 3.16
CA VAL A 48 -9.47 4.09 2.83
C VAL A 48 -10.08 5.40 2.35
N TYR A 49 -10.58 5.42 1.11
CA TYR A 49 -11.16 6.62 0.51
C TYR A 49 -12.58 6.86 1.03
N ASP A 50 -13.48 5.91 0.78
CA ASP A 50 -14.85 5.92 1.28
C ASP A 50 -15.46 4.52 1.36
N ILE A 51 -16.56 4.43 2.11
CA ILE A 51 -17.39 3.22 2.21
C ILE A 51 -18.64 3.47 1.37
N LEU A 52 -18.87 2.60 0.38
CA LEU A 52 -19.99 2.72 -0.56
C LEU A 52 -21.25 2.04 -0.04
N ALA A 53 -21.10 0.85 0.57
CA ALA A 53 -22.21 0.08 1.09
C ALA A 53 -21.76 -0.78 2.28
N VAL A 54 -22.69 -0.96 3.22
CA VAL A 54 -22.56 -1.86 4.35
C VAL A 54 -23.82 -2.71 4.41
N GLU A 55 -23.65 -4.01 4.30
CA GLU A 55 -24.73 -4.99 4.35
C GLU A 55 -24.48 -5.98 5.49
N GLY A 56 -25.56 -6.50 6.06
CA GLY A 56 -25.49 -7.57 7.06
C GLY A 56 -25.50 -7.10 8.51
N GLY A 57 -24.59 -7.68 9.31
CA GLY A 57 -24.72 -7.76 10.77
C GLY A 57 -25.14 -9.16 11.25
N PHE A 58 -24.78 -10.19 10.50
CA PHE A 58 -25.13 -11.58 10.83
C PHE A 58 -24.14 -12.14 11.86
N ILE A 59 -24.66 -12.86 12.84
CA ILE A 59 -23.85 -13.63 13.79
C ILE A 59 -24.05 -15.09 13.43
N PHE A 60 -22.97 -15.77 13.04
CA PHE A 60 -23.02 -17.19 12.75
C PHE A 60 -23.17 -17.98 14.06
N PRO A 61 -23.97 -19.06 14.10
CA PRO A 61 -24.06 -19.91 15.28
C PRO A 61 -22.69 -20.41 15.72
N GLY A 62 -22.31 -20.14 16.98
CA GLY A 62 -20.99 -20.49 17.52
C GLY A 62 -19.92 -19.40 17.36
N GLU A 63 -20.19 -18.35 16.59
CA GLU A 63 -19.35 -17.15 16.55
C GLU A 63 -19.90 -16.07 17.49
N GLY A 64 -18.98 -15.33 18.11
CA GLY A 64 -19.32 -14.20 18.99
C GLY A 64 -19.25 -12.85 18.29
N CYS A 65 -18.96 -12.80 16.99
CA CYS A 65 -18.79 -11.56 16.22
C CYS A 65 -19.88 -11.40 15.16
N SER A 66 -20.24 -10.14 14.89
CA SER A 66 -21.15 -9.79 13.79
C SER A 66 -20.33 -9.60 12.51
N THR A 67 -20.70 -10.27 11.43
CA THR A 67 -20.05 -10.11 10.13
C THR A 67 -20.84 -9.15 9.25
N TYR A 68 -20.13 -8.17 8.69
CA TYR A 68 -20.64 -7.19 7.75
C TYR A 68 -20.01 -7.39 6.38
N LYS A 69 -20.80 -7.42 5.32
CA LYS A 69 -20.31 -7.34 3.95
C LYS A 69 -20.17 -5.86 3.59
N VAL A 70 -18.96 -5.42 3.32
CA VAL A 70 -18.64 -4.00 3.06
C VAL A 70 -18.09 -3.82 1.66
N SER A 71 -18.60 -2.83 0.93
CA SER A 71 -18.07 -2.37 -0.35
C SER A 71 -17.47 -0.98 -0.15
N PHE A 72 -16.21 -0.80 -0.52
CA PHE A 72 -15.45 0.42 -0.23
C PHE A 72 -14.41 0.68 -1.30
N ARG A 73 -13.87 1.89 -1.35
CA ARG A 73 -12.78 2.26 -2.26
C ARG A 73 -11.51 2.54 -1.47
N LEU A 74 -10.40 2.01 -1.95
CA LEU A 74 -9.06 2.29 -1.46
C LEU A 74 -8.33 3.24 -2.39
N LEU A 75 -7.58 4.19 -1.81
CA LEU A 75 -6.61 5.00 -2.54
C LEU A 75 -5.31 4.20 -2.65
N MET A 76 -5.01 3.72 -3.86
CA MET A 76 -3.86 2.86 -4.14
C MET A 76 -2.76 3.65 -4.85
N PHE A 77 -1.52 3.55 -4.38
CA PHE A 77 -0.33 3.89 -5.15
C PHE A 77 -0.01 2.76 -6.13
N ARG A 78 -0.24 3.04 -7.40
CA ARG A 78 -0.02 2.12 -8.54
C ARG A 78 0.43 2.95 -9.75
N PRO A 79 1.73 3.27 -9.86
CA PRO A 79 2.25 3.95 -11.04
C PRO A 79 2.10 3.06 -12.28
N PHE A 80 1.96 3.68 -13.45
CA PHE A 80 1.86 2.97 -14.73
C PHE A 80 3.17 2.98 -15.52
N ILE A 81 3.30 2.07 -16.49
CA ILE A 81 4.50 1.98 -17.32
C ILE A 81 4.66 3.25 -18.16
N GLY A 82 5.81 3.91 -18.04
CA GLY A 82 6.11 5.18 -18.72
C GLY A 82 5.71 6.44 -17.93
N GLU A 83 5.17 6.28 -16.72
CA GLU A 83 4.92 7.42 -15.82
C GLU A 83 6.23 8.04 -15.31
N VAL A 84 6.30 9.37 -15.28
CA VAL A 84 7.45 10.11 -14.74
C VAL A 84 7.18 10.48 -13.28
N LEU A 85 8.09 10.09 -12.39
CA LEU A 85 8.00 10.33 -10.95
C LEU A 85 9.24 11.12 -10.47
N VAL A 86 9.08 11.90 -9.41
CA VAL A 86 10.17 12.64 -8.76
C VAL A 86 10.42 12.01 -7.39
N GLY A 87 11.67 11.59 -7.15
CA GLY A 87 12.08 10.97 -5.90
C GLY A 87 13.48 11.40 -5.47
N LYS A 88 13.87 11.02 -4.25
CA LYS A 88 15.19 11.27 -3.68
C LYS A 88 16.05 10.02 -3.84
N ILE A 89 17.32 10.20 -4.17
CA ILE A 89 18.29 9.11 -4.16
C ILE A 89 18.50 8.67 -2.71
N SER A 90 18.20 7.41 -2.40
CA SER A 90 18.39 6.83 -1.07
C SER A 90 19.73 6.09 -0.95
N GLY A 91 20.28 5.60 -2.06
CA GLY A 91 21.55 4.91 -2.08
C GLY A 91 21.85 4.26 -3.43
N TYR A 92 22.92 3.48 -3.46
CA TYR A 92 23.33 2.71 -4.63
C TYR A 92 23.92 1.38 -4.17
N ASP A 93 23.47 0.28 -4.79
CA ASP A 93 23.92 -1.08 -4.50
C ASP A 93 24.26 -1.85 -5.78
N GLU A 94 24.40 -3.18 -5.68
CA GLU A 94 24.68 -4.03 -6.84
C GLU A 94 23.51 -4.12 -7.83
N LYS A 95 22.27 -3.86 -7.38
CA LYS A 95 21.08 -3.89 -8.24
C LYS A 95 20.93 -2.59 -9.03
N GLY A 96 21.34 -1.47 -8.45
CA GLY A 96 21.35 -0.17 -9.12
C GLY A 96 21.19 1.01 -8.16
N LEU A 97 20.64 2.11 -8.70
CA LEU A 97 20.34 3.31 -7.93
C LEU A 97 19.00 3.14 -7.22
N GLN A 98 19.01 3.25 -5.90
CA GLN A 98 17.82 3.17 -5.08
C GLN A 98 17.20 4.56 -4.93
N VAL A 99 15.89 4.64 -5.12
CA VAL A 99 15.11 5.88 -5.09
C VAL A 99 13.98 5.74 -4.07
N SER A 100 13.69 6.82 -3.35
CA SER A 100 12.59 6.91 -2.38
C SER A 100 11.63 8.03 -2.76
N LEU A 101 10.33 7.78 -2.55
CA LEU A 101 9.23 8.75 -2.65
C LEU A 101 8.72 9.18 -1.26
N ASP A 102 9.57 9.07 -0.23
CA ASP A 102 9.27 9.25 1.19
C ASP A 102 8.36 8.14 1.78
N PHE A 103 7.18 7.87 1.21
CA PHE A 103 6.27 6.80 1.67
C PHE A 103 6.54 5.43 1.02
N PHE A 104 7.37 5.38 -0.03
CA PHE A 104 7.70 4.15 -0.76
C PHE A 104 9.17 4.15 -1.14
N THR A 105 9.89 3.08 -0.80
CA THR A 105 11.37 3.00 -0.94
C THR A 105 11.84 1.88 -1.86
N ASP A 106 10.95 1.02 -2.35
CA ASP A 106 11.30 -0.13 -3.18
C ASP A 106 11.31 0.25 -4.68
N ILE A 107 12.13 1.24 -5.03
CA ILE A 107 12.33 1.70 -6.41
C ILE A 107 13.81 1.58 -6.75
N CYS A 108 14.12 0.73 -7.73
CA CYS A 108 15.47 0.49 -8.22
C CYS A 108 15.57 0.88 -9.69
N ILE A 109 16.54 1.73 -10.03
CA ILE A 109 16.93 2.03 -11.41
C ILE A 109 18.16 1.16 -11.74
N PRO A 110 18.03 0.14 -12.59
CA PRO A 110 19.15 -0.72 -12.97
C PRO A 110 20.25 0.06 -13.69
N GLY A 111 21.52 -0.29 -13.44
CA GLY A 111 22.67 0.40 -14.05
C GLY A 111 22.63 0.41 -15.59
N HIS A 112 22.12 -0.64 -16.22
CA HIS A 112 22.02 -0.74 -17.69
C HIS A 112 20.95 0.18 -18.31
N LEU A 113 20.07 0.79 -17.50
CA LEU A 113 19.08 1.78 -17.94
C LEU A 113 19.51 3.22 -17.62
N MET A 114 20.69 3.41 -17.02
CA MET A 114 21.21 4.74 -16.72
C MET A 114 21.84 5.40 -17.95
N GLN A 115 22.05 6.72 -17.85
CA GLN A 115 22.71 7.48 -18.89
C GLN A 115 24.13 6.94 -19.16
N PHE A 116 24.52 6.91 -20.43
CA PHE A 116 25.87 6.54 -20.86
C PHE A 116 26.95 7.32 -20.09
N GLY A 117 27.98 6.61 -19.63
CA GLY A 117 29.07 7.17 -18.82
C GLY A 117 28.82 7.17 -17.31
N THR A 118 27.65 6.74 -16.85
CA THR A 118 27.39 6.56 -15.42
C THR A 118 28.22 5.39 -14.89
N VAL A 119 29.17 5.68 -14.01
CA VAL A 119 30.03 4.68 -13.37
C VAL A 119 29.87 4.74 -11.85
N ARG A 120 29.86 3.59 -11.20
CA ARG A 120 29.96 3.53 -9.73
C ARG A 120 31.32 4.10 -9.35
N GLY A 121 31.35 5.14 -8.52
CA GLY A 121 32.59 5.67 -7.96
C GLY A 121 33.33 4.56 -7.22
N GLY A 122 34.41 4.04 -7.81
CA GLY A 122 35.25 3.05 -7.18
C GLY A 122 35.91 3.64 -5.94
N LYS A 123 36.01 2.87 -4.85
CA LYS A 123 37.00 3.18 -3.80
C LYS A 123 38.34 3.25 -4.51
N MET A 124 39.02 4.39 -4.44
CA MET A 124 40.48 4.43 -4.62
C MET A 124 41.05 3.43 -3.62
N VAL A 125 41.44 2.25 -4.10
CA VAL A 125 42.29 1.36 -3.33
C VAL A 125 43.60 2.10 -3.21
N GLY A 126 43.82 2.72 -2.05
CA GLY A 126 45.08 3.37 -1.72
C GLY A 126 46.18 2.32 -1.76
N GLY A 127 46.92 2.30 -2.87
CA GLY A 127 48.17 1.55 -2.99
C GLY A 127 49.18 2.13 -2.00
N ARG A 128 49.65 1.27 -1.10
CA ARG A 128 50.99 1.35 -0.53
C ARG A 128 51.74 0.14 -1.01
#